data_AF-A0A7C9F0N2-F1
#
_entry.id   AF-A0A7C9F0N2-F1
#
_cell.length_a   1.000
_cell.length_b   1.000
_cell.length_c   1.000
_cell.angle_alpha   90.00
_cell.angle_beta   90.00
_cell.angle_gamma   90.00
#
_symmetry.space_group_name_H-M   'P 1'
#
loop_
_entity.id
_entity.type
_entity.pdbx_description
1 polymer ?
#
loop_
_entity_poly.entity_id
_entity_poly.type
_entity_poly.pdbx_seq_one_letter_code
_entity_poly.pdbx_strand_id
1 'polypeptide(L)'
;RDEGIYRVDVDIPADDWVQITKFYDVLIFNTGHWWGPHKFPKETPLVFYREEQPIVSSVDFMDGFKVVLKSMISYTERDVPGATLKLWRLQSPRHFFSGE
;
A
#
# COMPACT_ATOMS: atom_id res chain seq x y z
N ARG A 1 15.63 -13.23 18.27
CA ARG A 1 14.55 -12.78 17.38
C ARG A 1 14.35 -11.33 17.74
N ASP A 2 14.97 -10.42 16.99
CA ASP A 2 14.77 -8.99 17.23
C ASP A 2 13.30 -8.69 16.91
N GLU A 3 12.55 -8.25 17.91
CA GLU A 3 11.19 -7.72 17.75
C GLU A 3 11.33 -6.36 17.03
N GLY A 4 11.63 -6.46 15.73
CA GLY A 4 12.11 -5.34 14.92
C GLY A 4 10.97 -4.47 14.39
N ILE A 5 11.31 -3.19 14.20
CA ILE A 5 10.53 -2.24 13.42
C ILE A 5 10.33 -2.79 12.01
N TYR A 6 9.07 -2.87 11.56
CA TYR A 6 8.74 -3.31 10.21
C TYR A 6 8.87 -2.13 9.24
N ARG A 7 9.79 -2.26 8.27
CA ARG A 7 10.04 -1.27 7.23
C ARG A 7 8.99 -1.37 6.11
N VAL A 8 8.50 -0.22 5.67
CA VAL A 8 7.60 -0.08 4.51
C VAL A 8 8.19 0.95 3.55
N ASP A 9 8.75 0.50 2.43
CA ASP A 9 9.21 1.38 1.36
C ASP A 9 8.02 1.82 0.50
N VAL A 10 7.83 3.13 0.34
CA VAL A 10 6.65 3.67 -0.37
C VAL A 10 6.94 4.08 -1.80
N ASP A 11 8.20 4.08 -2.20
CA ASP A 11 8.69 4.55 -3.50
C ASP A 11 9.36 3.44 -4.31
N ILE A 12 9.52 2.25 -3.72
CA ILE A 12 10.08 1.07 -4.38
C ILE A 12 8.92 0.11 -4.68
N PRO A 13 8.44 0.02 -5.95
CA PRO A 13 7.46 -0.98 -6.32
C PRO A 13 8.07 -2.38 -6.24
N ALA A 14 7.26 -3.38 -5.92
CA ALA A 14 7.70 -4.77 -5.98
C ALA A 14 8.02 -5.16 -7.45
N ASP A 15 9.06 -5.97 -7.63
CA ASP A 15 9.59 -6.34 -8.96
C ASP A 15 8.58 -7.10 -9.83
N ASP A 16 7.71 -7.88 -9.21
CA ASP A 16 6.61 -8.57 -9.87
C ASP A 16 5.53 -7.58 -10.34
N TRP A 17 5.27 -6.54 -9.54
CA TRP A 17 4.25 -5.54 -9.81
C TRP A 17 4.65 -4.57 -10.92
N VAL A 18 5.91 -4.14 -10.95
CA VAL A 18 6.39 -3.12 -11.93
C VAL A 18 6.36 -3.62 -13.38
N GLN A 19 6.49 -4.94 -13.59
CA GLN A 19 6.49 -5.51 -14.92
C GLN A 19 5.08 -5.69 -15.45
N ILE A 20 4.14 -6.18 -14.63
CA ILE A 20 2.78 -6.52 -15.09
C ILE A 20 1.99 -5.33 -15.64
N THR A 21 2.28 -4.11 -15.16
CA THR A 21 1.54 -2.90 -15.53
C THR A 21 1.68 -2.50 -16.98
N LYS A 22 2.68 -3.06 -17.68
CA LYS A 22 2.96 -2.78 -19.09
C LYS A 22 2.29 -3.76 -20.06
N PHE A 23 1.74 -4.87 -19.56
CA PHE A 23 1.27 -5.97 -20.40
C PHE A 23 -0.25 -6.02 -20.57
N TYR A 24 -1.02 -5.47 -19.63
CA TYR A 24 -2.49 -5.57 -19.63
C TYR A 24 -3.16 -4.28 -20.09
N ASP A 25 -4.24 -4.42 -20.85
CA ASP A 25 -5.09 -3.30 -21.27
C ASP A 25 -5.99 -2.79 -20.14
N VAL A 26 -6.26 -3.63 -19.13
CA VAL A 26 -7.09 -3.30 -17.97
C VAL A 26 -6.37 -3.71 -16.69
N LEU A 27 -6.22 -2.76 -15.76
CA LEU A 27 -5.65 -2.97 -14.44
C LEU A 27 -6.67 -2.60 -13.36
N ILE A 28 -6.83 -3.48 -12.37
CA ILE A 28 -7.70 -3.25 -11.20
C ILE A 28 -6.82 -3.25 -9.95
N PHE A 29 -6.69 -2.09 -9.32
CA PHE A 29 -5.87 -1.90 -8.13
C PHE A 29 -6.71 -2.04 -6.85
N ASN A 30 -6.14 -2.67 -5.83
CA ASN A 30 -6.69 -2.68 -4.47
C ASN A 30 -5.57 -2.66 -3.43
N THR A 31 -5.82 -2.04 -2.28
CA THR A 31 -4.86 -2.05 -1.15
C THR A 31 -5.56 -2.18 0.21
N GLY A 32 -6.89 -2.04 0.24
CA GLY A 32 -7.66 -1.86 1.46
C GLY A 32 -7.48 -2.94 2.55
N HIS A 33 -7.18 -4.20 2.20
CA HIS A 33 -7.02 -5.28 3.20
C HIS A 33 -5.91 -5.02 4.23
N TRP A 34 -4.86 -4.29 3.82
CA TRP A 34 -3.69 -3.99 4.65
C TRP A 34 -3.92 -2.87 5.67
N TRP A 35 -5.00 -2.09 5.52
CA TRP A 35 -5.24 -0.90 6.31
C TRP A 35 -6.28 -1.17 7.39
N GLY A 36 -5.86 -1.03 8.65
CA GLY A 36 -6.74 -1.06 9.81
C GLY A 36 -5.96 -1.14 11.12
N PRO A 37 -6.59 -0.82 12.27
CA PRO A 37 -5.88 -0.67 13.55
C PRO A 37 -5.06 -1.90 13.96
N HIS A 38 -5.63 -3.10 13.82
CA HIS A 38 -4.97 -4.39 14.10
C HIS A 38 -3.72 -4.68 13.23
N LYS A 39 -3.50 -3.96 12.13
CA LYS A 39 -2.30 -4.10 11.28
C LYS A 39 -1.19 -3.11 11.65
N PHE A 40 -1.47 -2.19 12.58
CA PHE A 40 -0.57 -1.13 13.05
C PHE A 40 -0.42 -1.21 14.57
N PRO A 41 0.25 -2.26 15.09
CA PRO A 41 0.48 -2.41 16.53
C PRO A 41 1.36 -1.27 17.06
N LYS A 42 1.08 -0.82 18.29
CA LYS A 42 1.82 0.30 18.90
C LYS A 42 3.18 -0.13 19.42
N GLU A 43 3.30 -1.39 19.79
CA GLU A 43 4.48 -2.02 20.37
C GLU A 43 5.54 -2.28 19.29
N THR A 44 5.11 -2.55 18.06
CA THR A 44 5.96 -2.85 16.90
C THR A 44 5.53 -2.03 15.67
N PRO A 45 5.66 -0.69 15.72
CA PRO A 45 5.12 0.18 14.69
C PRO A 45 5.78 -0.05 13.34
N LEU A 46 4.99 0.13 12.28
CA LEU A 46 5.52 0.23 10.92
C LEU A 46 6.24 1.57 10.75
N VAL A 47 7.41 1.56 10.10
CA VAL A 47 8.15 2.77 9.74
C VAL A 47 8.23 2.88 8.23
N PHE A 48 7.78 4.01 7.72
CA PHE A 48 7.66 4.29 6.30
C PHE A 48 8.92 4.99 5.81
N TYR A 49 9.45 4.52 4.68
CA TYR A 49 10.67 5.01 4.06
C TYR A 49 10.39 5.54 2.66
N ARG A 50 11.09 6.60 2.31
CA ARG A 50 11.22 7.14 0.94
C ARG A 50 12.67 7.53 0.74
N GLU A 51 13.26 7.14 -0.38
CA GLU A 51 14.67 7.40 -0.69
C GLU A 51 15.59 6.92 0.44
N GLU A 52 15.27 5.77 1.03
CA GLU A 52 15.95 5.18 2.19
C GLU A 52 15.92 6.03 3.48
N GLN A 53 15.18 7.15 3.48
CA GLN A 53 14.97 8.01 4.64
C GLN A 53 13.60 7.77 5.28
N PRO A 54 13.49 7.73 6.60
CA PRO A 54 12.20 7.60 7.28
C PRO A 54 11.36 8.87 7.09
N ILE A 55 10.09 8.70 6.72
CA ILE A 55 9.18 9.83 6.47
C ILE A 55 8.72 10.48 7.78
N VAL A 56 8.25 9.68 8.76
CA VAL A 56 7.88 10.06 10.14
C VAL A 56 7.85 8.78 11.00
N SER A 57 8.24 8.84 12.29
CA SER A 57 8.06 7.73 13.23
C SER A 57 6.62 7.64 13.75
N SER A 58 6.03 6.44 13.77
CA SER A 58 4.65 6.14 14.23
C SER A 58 3.51 6.76 13.41
N VAL A 59 3.44 6.42 12.13
CA VAL A 59 2.33 6.81 11.27
C VAL A 59 1.07 6.01 11.64
N ASP A 60 -0.05 6.67 11.94
CA ASP A 60 -1.36 6.00 12.08
C ASP A 60 -1.74 5.29 10.77
N PHE A 61 -2.57 4.25 10.84
CA PHE A 61 -2.92 3.46 9.66
C PHE A 61 -3.55 4.34 8.55
N MET A 62 -4.29 5.40 8.91
CA MET A 62 -4.88 6.31 7.92
C MET A 62 -3.85 7.19 7.24
N ASP A 63 -2.82 7.64 7.97
CA ASP A 63 -1.77 8.46 7.38
C ASP A 63 -0.83 7.60 6.53
N GLY A 64 -0.54 6.37 6.96
CA GLY A 64 0.20 5.39 6.16
C GLY A 64 -0.55 5.09 4.85
N PHE A 65 -1.87 4.95 4.94
CA PHE A 65 -2.72 4.73 3.77
C PHE A 65 -2.64 5.88 2.78
N LYS A 66 -2.71 7.13 3.25
CA LYS A 66 -2.55 8.32 2.39
C LYS A 66 -1.20 8.36 1.71
N VAL A 67 -0.11 8.04 2.42
CA VAL A 67 1.24 8.04 1.85
C VAL A 67 1.35 7.01 0.73
N VAL A 68 0.96 5.76 0.99
CA VAL A 68 1.02 4.69 0.00
C VAL A 68 0.09 4.98 -1.18
N LEU A 69 -1.13 5.45 -0.94
CA LEU A 69 -2.08 5.77 -2.01
C LEU A 69 -1.52 6.86 -2.94
N LYS A 70 -0.94 7.93 -2.39
CA LYS A 70 -0.28 8.99 -3.17
C LYS A 70 0.87 8.44 -4.01
N SER A 71 1.72 7.59 -3.42
CA SER A 71 2.83 6.96 -4.16
C SER A 71 2.33 6.06 -5.29
N MET A 72 1.33 5.20 -5.03
CA MET A 72 0.77 4.32 -6.05
C MET A 72 0.13 5.13 -7.18
N ILE A 73 -0.64 6.18 -6.88
CA ILE A 73 -1.24 7.06 -7.90
C ILE A 73 -0.14 7.68 -8.76
N SER A 74 0.87 8.29 -8.13
CA SER A 74 1.99 8.93 -8.84
C SER A 74 2.74 7.94 -9.75
N TYR A 75 2.99 6.72 -9.27
CA TYR A 75 3.57 5.66 -10.09
C TYR A 75 2.66 5.31 -11.28
N THR A 76 1.35 5.11 -11.04
CA THR A 76 0.42 4.74 -12.11
C THR A 76 0.20 5.84 -13.15
N GLU A 77 0.38 7.11 -12.79
CA GLU A 77 0.31 8.23 -13.73
C GLU A 77 1.58 8.33 -14.58
N ARG A 78 2.74 7.98 -14.00
CA ARG A 78 4.04 8.07 -14.67
C ARG A 78 4.38 6.86 -15.53
N ASP A 79 4.15 5.65 -15.02
CA ASP A 79 4.76 4.42 -15.56
C ASP A 79 3.77 3.48 -16.26
N VAL A 80 2.46 3.60 -16.01
CA VAL A 80 1.43 2.77 -16.68
C VAL A 80 1.07 3.39 -18.03
N PRO A 81 0.99 2.61 -19.13
CA PRO A 81 0.61 3.14 -20.44
C PRO A 81 -0.71 3.93 -20.41
N GLY A 82 -0.75 5.06 -21.13
CA GLY A 82 -1.93 5.93 -21.17
C GLY A 82 -3.18 5.27 -21.77
N ALA A 83 -3.00 4.25 -22.63
CA ALA A 83 -4.08 3.48 -23.22
C ALA A 83 -4.71 2.45 -22.26
N THR A 84 -4.03 2.13 -21.14
CA THR A 84 -4.51 1.16 -20.16
C THR A 84 -5.65 1.74 -19.33
N LEU A 85 -6.78 1.03 -19.27
CA LEU A 85 -7.88 1.33 -18.36
C LEU A 85 -7.47 1.00 -16.93
N LYS A 86 -7.53 2.00 -16.04
CA LYS A 86 -7.12 1.89 -14.64
C LYS A 86 -8.34 2.02 -13.73
N LEU A 87 -8.63 0.97 -12.98
CA LEU A 87 -9.75 0.94 -12.03
C LEU A 87 -9.21 0.77 -10.60
N TRP A 88 -9.82 1.49 -9.65
CA TRP A 88 -9.53 1.35 -8.24
C TRP A 88 -10.70 0.70 -7.54
N ARG A 89 -10.46 -0.50 -7.01
CA ARG A 89 -11.46 -1.18 -6.19
C ARG A 89 -11.43 -0.58 -4.78
N LEU A 90 -12.60 -0.14 -4.31
CA LEU A 90 -12.80 0.25 -2.92
C LEU A 90 -12.60 -0.95 -1.97
N GLN A 91 -12.49 -0.63 -0.68
CA GLN A 91 -12.31 -1.61 0.38
C GLN A 91 -13.38 -2.71 0.30
N SER A 92 -12.94 -3.97 0.32
CA SER A 92 -13.85 -5.11 0.39
C SER A 92 -14.59 -5.08 1.73
N PRO A 93 -15.91 -5.30 1.77
CA PRO A 93 -16.59 -5.61 3.01
C PRO A 93 -15.88 -6.79 3.69
N ARG A 94 -15.70 -6.69 5.01
CA ARG A 94 -15.24 -7.81 5.81
C ARG A 94 -16.47 -8.49 6.39
N HIS A 95 -16.63 -9.78 6.11
CA HIS A 95 -17.60 -10.61 6.82
C HIS A 95 -16.99 -11.00 8.16
N PHE A 96 -17.08 -10.12 9.16
CA PHE A 96 -16.91 -10.56 10.53
C PHE A 96 -18.27 -11.06 11.02
N PHE A 97 -18.60 -12.29 10.62
CA PHE A 97 -19.61 -13.06 11.32
C PHE A 97 -18.88 -13.81 12.45
N SER A 98 -18.86 -13.23 13.65
CA SER A 98 -19.15 -14.08 14.79
C SER A 98 -20.64 -14.32 14.71
N GLY A 99 -21.06 -15.59 14.60
CA GLY A 99 -22.45 -15.96 14.86
C GLY A 99 -22.76 -15.81 16.35
N GLU A 100 -22.74 -14.57 16.85
CA GLU A 100 -23.25 -14.12 18.14
C GLU A 100 -24.05 -12.83 17.94
#